data_AF-A0A1E7ZGG7-F1
#
_entry.id   AF-A0A1E7ZGG7-F1
#
_cell.length_a   1.000
_cell.length_b   1.000
_cell.length_c   1.000
_cell.angle_alpha   90.00
_cell.angle_beta   90.00
_cell.angle_gamma   90.00
#
_symmetry.space_group_name_H-M   'P 1'
#
loop_
_entity.id
_entity.type
_entity.pdbx_description
1 polymer ?
#
loop_
_entity_poly.entity_id
_entity_poly.type
_entity_poly.pdbx_seq_one_letter_code
_entity_poly.pdbx_strand_id
1 'polypeptide(L)'
;MSERALALNPRARWHVLKIGREKTCVLLVDDVFVDIAAVQSIACELEFDKEATTYYPGVRARCPDALREALLTMSSGIIRQAYGLSGYEGLADQGSWVSIASTPPDELHPLQCVPHFDSQRHTDFAIMLYASAQSFQGTGFYRHNPTGFENITPERWPVFEQSRQEYSSNGNPRAQAYFYGSNEEYTLMGKIDYKPNRLVIYPGTLLHSGLIDSSQTLSDSPVDGRLTVNVFAGVS
;
A
#
# COMPACT_ATOMS: atom_id res chain seq x y z
N MET A 1 -15.25 -27.26 11.06
CA MET A 1 -15.37 -26.40 9.86
C MET A 1 -14.35 -26.90 8.85
N SER A 2 -14.72 -27.09 7.58
CA SER A 2 -13.73 -27.49 6.56
C SER A 2 -12.65 -26.41 6.48
N GLU A 3 -11.39 -26.81 6.58
CA GLU A 3 -10.24 -25.93 6.37
C GLU A 3 -10.35 -25.33 4.95
N ARG A 4 -10.37 -24.00 4.85
CA ARG A 4 -10.46 -23.31 3.56
C ARG A 4 -9.07 -23.26 2.95
N ALA A 5 -8.87 -23.90 1.81
CA ALA A 5 -7.56 -23.94 1.17
C ALA A 5 -7.21 -22.58 0.55
N LEU A 6 -6.01 -22.09 0.85
CA LEU A 6 -5.44 -20.92 0.17
C LEU A 6 -5.03 -21.33 -1.25
N ALA A 7 -5.80 -20.88 -2.25
CA ALA A 7 -5.57 -21.23 -3.65
C ALA A 7 -5.66 -19.99 -4.56
N LEU A 8 -4.64 -19.79 -5.39
CA LEU A 8 -4.63 -18.74 -6.41
C LEU A 8 -5.65 -19.05 -7.51
N ASN A 9 -6.32 -18.02 -8.01
CA ASN A 9 -7.32 -18.16 -9.06
C ASN A 9 -6.64 -18.14 -10.44
N PRO A 10 -6.72 -19.22 -11.24
CA PRO A 10 -6.15 -19.25 -12.58
C PRO A 10 -6.85 -18.28 -13.56
N ARG A 11 -8.01 -17.73 -13.18
CA ARG A 11 -8.77 -16.73 -13.93
C ARG A 11 -8.62 -15.31 -13.36
N ALA A 12 -7.63 -15.08 -12.49
CA ALA A 12 -7.31 -13.74 -12.00
C ALA A 12 -7.06 -12.78 -13.18
N ARG A 13 -7.58 -11.55 -13.07
CA ARG A 13 -7.58 -10.58 -14.18
C ARG A 13 -6.54 -9.50 -13.93
N TRP A 14 -5.67 -9.32 -14.90
CA TRP A 14 -4.54 -8.40 -14.81
C TRP A 14 -4.84 -7.10 -15.54
N HIS A 15 -4.47 -5.98 -14.91
CA HIS A 15 -4.54 -4.66 -15.52
C HIS A 15 -3.24 -3.90 -15.26
N VAL A 16 -2.82 -3.12 -16.26
CA VAL A 16 -1.68 -2.21 -16.14
C VAL A 16 -2.19 -0.80 -16.31
N LEU A 17 -2.01 0.00 -15.28
CA LEU A 17 -2.37 1.41 -15.26
C LEU A 17 -1.10 2.26 -15.36
N LYS A 18 -1.25 3.46 -15.92
CA LYS A 18 -0.19 4.47 -15.95
C LYS A 18 -0.67 5.67 -15.17
N ILE A 19 -0.01 5.95 -14.05
CA ILE A 19 -0.41 7.00 -13.12
C ILE A 19 0.53 8.21 -13.27
N GLY A 20 -0.07 9.40 -13.20
CA GLY A 20 0.68 10.66 -13.19
C GLY A 20 1.30 11.04 -14.53
N ARG A 21 2.13 12.07 -14.51
CA ARG A 21 2.88 12.58 -15.67
C ARG A 21 4.06 11.69 -16.01
N GLU A 22 4.67 11.06 -14.99
CA GLU A 22 5.76 10.10 -15.17
C GLU A 22 5.25 8.77 -15.76
N LYS A 23 3.92 8.58 -15.83
CA LYS A 23 3.25 7.39 -16.35
C LYS A 23 3.73 6.13 -15.63
N THR A 24 3.97 6.24 -14.33
CA THR A 24 4.41 5.14 -13.47
C THR A 24 3.43 3.98 -13.62
N CYS A 25 3.96 2.80 -13.94
CA CYS A 25 3.14 1.60 -14.02
C CYS A 25 2.57 1.29 -12.63
N VAL A 26 1.29 0.95 -12.56
CA VAL A 26 0.66 0.36 -11.38
C VAL A 26 -0.07 -0.87 -11.85
N LEU A 27 0.25 -2.02 -11.26
CA LEU A 27 -0.36 -3.30 -11.63
C LEU A 27 -1.53 -3.57 -10.71
N LEU A 28 -2.60 -4.08 -11.29
CA LEU A 28 -3.82 -4.45 -10.58
C LEU A 28 -4.17 -5.89 -10.94
N VAL A 29 -4.53 -6.68 -9.93
CA VAL A 29 -5.01 -8.05 -10.13
C VAL A 29 -6.34 -8.20 -9.44
N ASP A 30 -7.39 -8.45 -10.21
CA ASP A 30 -8.71 -8.76 -9.69
C ASP A 30 -8.89 -10.26 -9.49
N ASP A 31 -9.55 -10.62 -8.39
CA ASP A 31 -9.99 -11.97 -8.08
C ASP A 31 -8.80 -12.93 -7.85
N VAL A 32 -7.82 -12.51 -7.06
CA VAL A 32 -6.50 -13.15 -6.81
C VAL A 32 -6.61 -14.58 -6.30
N PHE A 33 -7.39 -14.79 -5.23
CA PHE A 33 -7.65 -16.10 -4.65
C PHE A 33 -8.98 -16.64 -5.13
N VAL A 34 -9.11 -17.97 -5.20
CA VAL A 34 -10.37 -18.65 -5.52
C VAL A 34 -11.43 -18.31 -4.46
N ASP A 35 -11.02 -18.31 -3.19
CA ASP A 35 -11.85 -17.89 -2.06
C ASP A 35 -11.07 -16.91 -1.17
N ILE A 36 -11.43 -15.62 -1.22
CA ILE A 36 -10.82 -14.59 -0.37
C ILE A 36 -11.06 -14.83 1.11
N ALA A 37 -12.13 -15.54 1.46
CA ALA A 37 -12.44 -15.80 2.86
C ALA A 37 -11.48 -16.82 3.50
N ALA A 38 -10.68 -17.57 2.73
CA ALA A 38 -9.54 -18.30 3.27
C ALA A 38 -8.50 -17.33 3.89
N VAL A 39 -8.20 -16.22 3.22
CA VAL A 39 -7.28 -15.17 3.72
C VAL A 39 -7.88 -14.47 4.93
N GLN A 40 -9.19 -14.19 4.92
CA GLN A 40 -9.89 -13.55 6.04
C GLN A 40 -9.92 -14.45 7.28
N SER A 41 -10.16 -15.75 7.11
CA SER A 41 -10.09 -16.72 8.21
C SER A 41 -8.69 -16.77 8.82
N ILE A 42 -7.64 -16.83 7.99
CA ILE A 42 -6.25 -16.73 8.45
C ILE A 42 -6.04 -15.46 9.27
N ALA A 43 -6.50 -14.31 8.78
CA ALA A 43 -6.35 -13.04 9.49
C ALA A 43 -7.04 -13.03 10.86
N CYS A 44 -8.18 -13.71 11.02
CA CYS A 44 -8.89 -13.82 12.30
C CYS A 44 -8.16 -14.66 13.35
N GLU A 45 -7.17 -15.47 12.95
CA GLU A 45 -6.38 -16.32 13.83
C GLU A 45 -5.04 -15.67 14.23
N LEU A 46 -4.72 -14.48 13.70
CA LEU A 46 -3.47 -13.77 13.98
C LEU A 46 -3.58 -12.90 15.23
N GLU A 47 -2.46 -12.76 15.93
CA GLU A 47 -2.27 -11.76 16.98
C GLU A 47 -1.77 -10.46 16.35
N PHE A 48 -2.48 -9.37 16.59
CA PHE A 48 -2.17 -8.04 16.07
C PHE A 48 -1.61 -7.15 17.18
N ASP A 49 -0.49 -6.50 16.88
CA ASP A 49 0.16 -5.54 17.77
C ASP A 49 0.14 -4.14 17.15
N LYS A 50 0.20 -3.12 18.01
CA LYS A 50 0.46 -1.76 17.55
C LYS A 50 1.85 -1.70 16.93
N GLU A 51 1.91 -1.19 15.71
CA GLU A 51 3.17 -1.02 15.00
C GLU A 51 3.94 0.17 15.57
N ALA A 52 5.05 -0.09 16.26
CA ALA A 52 5.84 0.94 16.93
C ALA A 52 7.05 1.41 16.10
N THR A 53 7.43 0.68 15.05
CA THR A 53 8.68 0.94 14.32
C THR A 53 8.43 1.65 12.99
N THR A 54 7.33 1.33 12.32
CA THR A 54 6.91 2.03 11.10
C THR A 54 5.81 3.05 11.40
N TYR A 55 5.63 4.08 10.55
CA TYR A 55 4.54 5.04 10.68
C TYR A 55 3.17 4.47 10.24
N TYR A 56 2.93 3.17 10.32
CA TYR A 56 1.65 2.58 9.92
C TYR A 56 0.52 2.98 10.88
N PRO A 57 -0.63 3.49 10.40
CA PRO A 57 -1.72 3.99 11.24
C PRO A 57 -2.68 2.88 11.68
N GLY A 58 -2.21 1.95 12.51
CA GLY A 58 -3.06 0.92 13.11
C GLY A 58 -2.27 -0.25 13.69
N VAL A 59 -2.82 -1.45 13.51
CA VAL A 59 -2.24 -2.70 14.04
C VAL A 59 -1.75 -3.62 12.93
N ARG A 60 -0.75 -4.43 13.24
CA ARG A 60 -0.13 -5.37 12.30
C ARG A 60 0.15 -6.72 12.97
N ALA A 61 0.08 -7.76 12.15
CA ALA A 61 0.55 -9.10 12.47
C ALA A 61 1.58 -9.52 11.41
N ARG A 62 2.50 -10.42 11.77
CA ARG A 62 3.42 -11.06 10.80
C ARG A 62 2.59 -11.75 9.70
N CYS A 63 2.95 -11.53 8.44
CA CYS A 63 2.29 -12.25 7.34
C CYS A 63 2.67 -13.75 7.38
N PRO A 64 1.70 -14.67 7.35
CA PRO A 64 1.98 -16.10 7.24
C PRO A 64 2.77 -16.43 5.96
N ASP A 65 3.74 -17.34 6.08
CA ASP A 65 4.69 -17.67 5.02
C ASP A 65 3.99 -18.10 3.71
N ALA A 66 2.97 -18.95 3.82
CA ALA A 66 2.18 -19.43 2.68
C ALA A 66 1.47 -18.30 1.92
N LEU A 67 0.97 -17.28 2.64
CA LEU A 67 0.29 -16.14 2.05
C LEU A 67 1.27 -15.20 1.35
N ARG A 68 2.40 -14.91 2.00
CA ARG A 68 3.51 -14.16 1.40
C ARG A 68 4.00 -14.85 0.12
N GLU A 69 4.30 -16.14 0.18
CA GLU A 69 4.84 -16.91 -0.94
C GLU A 69 3.88 -16.97 -2.13
N ALA A 70 2.58 -17.15 -1.88
CA ALA A 70 1.57 -17.12 -2.92
C ALA A 70 1.54 -15.77 -3.65
N LEU A 71 1.56 -14.65 -2.89
CA LEU A 71 1.55 -13.30 -3.46
C LEU A 71 2.85 -12.97 -4.21
N LEU A 72 4.01 -13.32 -3.66
CA LEU A 72 5.30 -13.13 -4.33
C LEU A 72 5.42 -13.95 -5.62
N THR A 73 5.04 -15.22 -5.57
CA THR A 73 5.11 -16.13 -6.73
C THR A 73 4.23 -15.62 -7.88
N MET A 74 3.00 -15.20 -7.57
CA MET A 74 2.09 -14.64 -8.56
C MET A 74 2.62 -13.32 -9.16
N SER A 75 3.24 -12.47 -8.34
CA SER A 75 3.59 -11.09 -8.72
C SER A 75 4.96 -10.96 -9.41
N SER A 76 5.91 -11.85 -9.10
CA SER A 76 7.31 -11.73 -9.52
C SER A 76 7.48 -11.60 -11.03
N GLY A 77 6.82 -12.47 -11.82
CA GLY A 77 6.93 -12.45 -13.27
C GLY A 77 6.45 -11.15 -13.90
N ILE A 78 5.27 -10.65 -13.48
CA ILE A 78 4.70 -9.43 -14.05
C ILE A 78 5.46 -8.18 -13.60
N ILE A 79 5.97 -8.14 -12.37
CA ILE A 79 6.80 -7.03 -11.88
C ILE A 79 8.07 -6.96 -12.72
N ARG A 80 8.74 -8.11 -12.90
CA ARG A 80 9.96 -8.15 -13.73
C ARG A 80 9.71 -7.70 -15.15
N GLN A 81 8.60 -8.11 -15.75
CA GLN A 81 8.23 -7.68 -17.10
C GLN A 81 7.89 -6.18 -17.18
N ALA A 82 7.05 -5.68 -16.27
CA ALA A 82 6.55 -4.31 -16.30
C ALA A 82 7.62 -3.26 -16.01
N TYR A 83 8.63 -3.62 -15.20
CA TYR A 83 9.71 -2.71 -14.77
C TYR A 83 11.08 -3.05 -15.39
N GLY A 84 11.13 -3.95 -16.38
CA GLY A 84 12.36 -4.25 -17.11
C GLY A 84 13.45 -4.94 -16.28
N LEU A 85 13.07 -5.74 -15.28
CA LEU A 85 13.99 -6.44 -14.36
C LEU A 85 14.34 -7.85 -14.88
N SER A 86 14.56 -8.00 -16.18
CA SER A 86 14.81 -9.31 -16.81
C SER A 86 16.10 -9.97 -16.33
N GLY A 87 17.08 -9.20 -15.87
CA GLY A 87 18.38 -9.70 -15.37
C GLY A 87 18.37 -10.27 -13.95
N TYR A 88 17.25 -10.18 -13.23
CA TYR A 88 17.14 -10.66 -11.85
C TYR A 88 16.33 -11.96 -11.78
N GLU A 89 16.71 -12.90 -10.91
CA GLU A 89 16.06 -14.21 -10.86
C GLU A 89 14.70 -14.19 -10.14
N GLY A 90 14.52 -13.31 -9.15
CA GLY A 90 13.29 -13.18 -8.38
C GLY A 90 13.28 -11.95 -7.47
N LEU A 91 12.17 -11.74 -6.77
CA LEU A 91 12.01 -10.70 -5.75
C LEU A 91 12.23 -11.30 -4.36
N ALA A 92 13.05 -10.64 -3.54
CA ALA A 92 13.23 -10.99 -2.13
C ALA A 92 12.21 -10.24 -1.26
N ASP A 93 11.70 -10.91 -0.22
CA ASP A 93 10.89 -10.25 0.82
C ASP A 93 11.74 -9.25 1.60
N GLN A 94 11.23 -8.03 1.75
CA GLN A 94 11.83 -6.95 2.53
C GLN A 94 10.98 -6.62 3.78
N GLY A 95 9.84 -7.31 3.93
CA GLY A 95 8.92 -7.15 5.04
C GLY A 95 7.51 -7.49 4.60
N SER A 96 6.80 -8.28 5.41
CA SER A 96 5.44 -8.69 5.07
C SER A 96 4.54 -8.74 6.31
N TRP A 97 3.36 -8.12 6.19
CA TRP A 97 2.42 -7.95 7.29
C TRP A 97 0.97 -8.15 6.83
N VAL A 98 0.14 -8.68 7.74
CA VAL A 98 -1.31 -8.47 7.69
C VAL A 98 -1.59 -7.22 8.52
N SER A 99 -2.33 -6.27 7.98
CA SER A 99 -2.43 -4.93 8.57
C SER A 99 -3.86 -4.42 8.57
N ILE A 100 -4.25 -3.75 9.66
CA ILE A 100 -5.57 -3.15 9.83
C ILE A 100 -5.35 -1.68 10.17
N ALA A 101 -5.80 -0.78 9.30
CA ALA A 101 -5.74 0.66 9.57
C ALA A 101 -6.86 1.02 10.55
N SER A 102 -6.47 1.44 11.76
CA SER A 102 -7.39 1.61 12.89
C SER A 102 -7.10 2.82 13.78
N THR A 103 -6.00 3.56 13.56
CA THR A 103 -5.68 4.75 14.35
C THR A 103 -6.73 5.84 14.10
N PRO A 104 -7.37 6.41 15.14
CA PRO A 104 -8.32 7.50 14.96
C PRO A 104 -7.62 8.80 14.56
N PRO A 105 -8.30 9.72 13.84
CA PRO A 105 -7.67 10.94 13.31
C PRO A 105 -6.89 11.78 14.32
N ASP A 106 -7.40 11.94 15.53
CA ASP A 106 -6.82 12.71 16.63
C ASP A 106 -5.59 12.06 17.28
N GLU A 107 -5.34 10.77 17.01
CA GLU A 107 -4.13 10.05 17.42
C GLU A 107 -3.10 9.92 16.28
N LEU A 108 -3.41 10.41 15.08
CA LEU A 108 -2.48 10.30 13.95
C LEU A 108 -1.22 11.13 14.17
N HIS A 109 -0.08 10.50 13.92
CA HIS A 109 1.20 11.19 13.80
C HIS A 109 1.19 12.10 12.55
N PRO A 110 1.85 13.27 12.55
CA PRO A 110 1.85 14.18 11.39
C PRO A 110 2.28 13.54 10.06
N LEU A 111 3.15 12.52 10.10
CA LEU A 111 3.57 11.76 8.91
C LEU A 111 2.50 10.79 8.37
N GLN A 112 1.51 10.42 9.18
CA GLN A 112 0.35 9.63 8.76
C GLN A 112 -0.72 10.50 8.08
N CYS A 113 -0.62 11.82 8.22
CA CYS A 113 -1.55 12.79 7.66
C CYS A 113 -1.14 13.31 6.27
N VAL A 114 -0.11 12.73 5.65
CA VAL A 114 0.39 13.13 4.32
C VAL A 114 0.73 11.89 3.47
N PRO A 115 0.75 12.02 2.13
CA PRO A 115 1.27 10.96 1.27
C PRO A 115 2.71 10.58 1.63
N HIS A 116 3.03 9.30 1.52
CA HIS A 116 4.35 8.74 1.81
C HIS A 116 4.84 7.87 0.64
N PHE A 117 6.06 7.36 0.79
CA PHE A 117 6.70 6.39 -0.09
C PHE A 117 7.41 5.37 0.82
N ASP A 118 7.60 4.15 0.34
CA ASP A 118 8.11 3.02 1.13
C ASP A 118 9.62 2.81 0.97
N SER A 119 10.17 3.18 -0.18
CA SER A 119 11.58 3.02 -0.50
C SER A 119 12.04 4.06 -1.52
N GLN A 120 13.33 4.36 -1.52
CA GLN A 120 13.95 5.16 -2.58
C GLN A 120 14.46 4.30 -3.74
N ARG A 121 14.57 2.99 -3.59
CA ARG A 121 15.07 2.11 -4.66
C ARG A 121 13.99 1.84 -5.68
N HIS A 122 14.32 2.06 -6.96
CA HIS A 122 13.44 1.76 -8.09
C HIS A 122 13.06 0.28 -8.25
N THR A 123 13.78 -0.58 -7.54
CA THR A 123 13.65 -2.04 -7.58
C THR A 123 12.85 -2.60 -6.41
N ASP A 124 12.31 -1.73 -5.54
CA ASP A 124 11.45 -2.11 -4.44
C ASP A 124 9.98 -1.82 -4.77
N PHE A 125 9.09 -2.72 -4.36
CA PHE A 125 7.68 -2.71 -4.68
C PHE A 125 6.83 -2.99 -3.45
N ALA A 126 5.70 -2.30 -3.34
CA ALA A 126 4.62 -2.68 -2.45
C ALA A 126 3.65 -3.58 -3.21
N ILE A 127 3.31 -4.74 -2.63
CA ILE A 127 2.34 -5.71 -3.13
C ILE A 127 1.24 -5.81 -2.07
N MET A 128 0.09 -5.18 -2.32
CA MET A 128 -0.97 -5.03 -1.33
C MET A 128 -2.26 -5.70 -1.78
N LEU A 129 -2.74 -6.66 -0.99
CA LEU A 129 -4.06 -7.30 -1.17
C LEU A 129 -5.10 -6.59 -0.31
N TYR A 130 -6.20 -6.19 -0.94
CA TYR A 130 -7.42 -5.77 -0.26
C TYR A 130 -8.21 -6.99 0.20
N ALA A 131 -8.18 -7.27 1.51
CA ALA A 131 -8.69 -8.50 2.10
C ALA A 131 -9.95 -8.32 2.97
N SER A 132 -10.39 -7.08 3.23
CA SER A 132 -11.62 -6.83 4.01
C SER A 132 -12.85 -7.40 3.32
N ALA A 133 -13.85 -7.83 4.09
CA ALA A 133 -15.16 -8.20 3.53
C ALA A 133 -15.95 -6.97 3.07
N GLN A 134 -15.78 -5.86 3.79
CA GLN A 134 -16.40 -4.57 3.49
C GLN A 134 -15.57 -3.78 2.48
N SER A 135 -16.20 -2.82 1.78
CA SER A 135 -15.52 -1.94 0.84
C SER A 135 -15.07 -0.65 1.54
N PHE A 136 -13.86 -0.20 1.20
CA PHE A 136 -13.26 1.06 1.64
C PHE A 136 -12.92 1.94 0.43
N GLN A 137 -12.29 3.10 0.62
CA GLN A 137 -12.00 3.98 -0.52
C GLN A 137 -10.78 3.56 -1.36
N GLY A 138 -9.82 2.82 -0.76
CA GLY A 138 -8.70 2.19 -1.48
C GLY A 138 -7.37 2.91 -1.29
N THR A 139 -6.63 3.16 -2.37
CA THR A 139 -5.31 3.78 -2.37
C THR A 139 -5.23 4.91 -3.39
N GLY A 140 -4.72 6.07 -2.96
CA GLY A 140 -4.47 7.23 -3.81
C GLY A 140 -2.98 7.36 -4.11
N PHE A 141 -2.66 7.88 -5.29
CA PHE A 141 -1.30 8.18 -5.74
C PHE A 141 -1.15 9.66 -6.01
N TYR A 142 -0.01 10.24 -5.61
CA TYR A 142 0.12 11.69 -5.49
C TYR A 142 1.35 12.24 -6.19
N ARG A 143 1.26 13.52 -6.58
CA ARG A 143 2.40 14.36 -6.92
C ARG A 143 2.60 15.37 -5.80
N HIS A 144 3.83 15.57 -5.37
CA HIS A 144 4.20 16.68 -4.50
C HIS A 144 4.27 17.97 -5.33
N ASN A 145 3.41 18.94 -5.05
CA ASN A 145 3.27 20.14 -5.88
C ASN A 145 4.51 21.06 -5.86
N PRO A 146 5.16 21.33 -4.70
CA PRO A 146 6.33 22.21 -4.67
C PRO A 146 7.50 21.72 -5.54
N THR A 147 7.75 20.41 -5.58
CA THR A 147 8.87 19.82 -6.34
C THR A 147 8.45 19.25 -7.69
N GLY A 148 7.16 19.01 -7.89
CA GLY A 148 6.63 18.30 -9.06
C GLY A 148 6.89 16.78 -9.06
N PHE A 149 7.47 16.22 -7.99
CA PHE A 149 7.85 14.80 -7.95
C PHE A 149 6.66 13.88 -7.69
N GLU A 150 6.66 12.74 -8.40
CA GLU A 150 5.69 11.64 -8.25
C GLU A 150 6.36 10.43 -7.59
N ASN A 151 7.58 10.10 -8.02
CA ASN A 151 8.46 9.12 -7.40
C ASN A 151 9.59 9.80 -6.60
N ILE A 152 9.89 9.33 -5.39
CA ILE A 152 10.98 9.78 -4.53
C ILE A 152 12.14 8.79 -4.61
N THR A 153 13.23 9.21 -5.23
CA THR A 153 14.45 8.43 -5.46
C THR A 153 15.59 9.02 -4.62
N PRO A 154 16.78 8.37 -4.51
CA PRO A 154 17.88 8.89 -3.71
C PRO A 154 18.32 10.28 -4.18
N GLU A 155 18.28 10.54 -5.48
CA GLU A 155 18.67 11.82 -6.09
C GLU A 155 17.61 12.92 -5.85
N ARG A 156 16.34 12.52 -5.71
CA ARG A 156 15.22 13.45 -5.45
C ARG A 156 15.00 13.73 -3.97
N TRP A 157 15.46 12.83 -3.09
CA TRP A 157 15.21 12.91 -1.66
C TRP A 157 15.66 14.24 -1.03
N PRO A 158 16.89 14.75 -1.25
CA PRO A 158 17.31 15.99 -0.58
C PRO A 158 16.40 17.18 -0.88
N VAL A 159 15.99 17.33 -2.14
CA VAL A 159 15.08 18.41 -2.58
C VAL A 159 13.68 18.21 -2.03
N PHE A 160 13.18 16.96 -2.03
CA PHE A 160 11.85 16.63 -1.48
C PHE A 160 11.78 16.88 0.03
N GLU A 161 12.78 16.41 0.78
CA GLU A 161 12.87 16.56 2.22
C GLU A 161 12.97 18.04 2.62
N GLN A 162 13.86 18.80 1.99
CA GLN A 162 13.99 20.24 2.23
C GLN A 162 12.66 20.97 1.98
N SER A 163 12.02 20.69 0.84
CA SER A 163 10.76 21.34 0.49
C SER A 163 9.63 21.04 1.49
N ARG A 164 9.57 19.81 2.01
CA ARG A 164 8.62 19.44 3.07
C ARG A 164 8.88 20.12 4.40
N GLN A 165 10.15 20.34 4.74
CA GLN A 165 10.55 21.09 5.93
C GLN A 165 10.15 22.56 5.79
N GLU A 166 10.47 23.20 4.66
CA GLU A 166 10.08 24.58 4.34
C GLU A 166 8.56 24.76 4.37
N TYR A 167 7.78 23.84 3.79
CA TYR A 167 6.32 23.88 3.83
C TYR A 167 5.80 23.91 5.28
N SER A 168 6.38 23.09 6.17
CA SER A 168 6.02 23.05 7.59
C SER A 168 6.48 24.30 8.34
N SER A 169 7.69 24.80 8.10
CA SER A 169 8.25 25.98 8.77
C SER A 169 7.53 27.27 8.42
N ASN A 170 6.92 27.34 7.24
CA ASN A 170 6.08 28.48 6.82
C ASN A 170 4.70 28.51 7.50
N GLY A 171 4.41 27.57 8.41
CA GLY A 171 3.15 27.52 9.14
C GLY A 171 1.97 27.05 8.28
N ASN A 172 2.23 26.42 7.14
CA ASN A 172 1.15 25.88 6.31
C ASN A 172 0.42 24.76 7.07
N PRO A 173 -0.92 24.81 7.15
CA PRO A 173 -1.67 23.87 7.96
C PRO A 173 -1.66 22.47 7.31
N ARG A 174 -1.34 21.45 8.11
CA ARG A 174 -1.67 20.05 7.81
C ARG A 174 -2.79 19.63 8.73
N ALA A 175 -3.92 19.19 8.17
CA ALA A 175 -5.01 18.65 8.96
C ALA A 175 -4.55 17.38 9.67
N GLN A 176 -4.94 17.20 10.93
CA GLN A 176 -4.72 15.95 11.66
C GLN A 176 -5.80 14.94 11.25
N ALA A 177 -5.66 14.38 10.05
CA ALA A 177 -6.58 13.43 9.46
C ALA A 177 -5.86 12.60 8.40
N TYR A 178 -6.43 11.45 8.06
CA TYR A 178 -5.97 10.68 6.90
C TYR A 178 -5.98 11.55 5.64
N PHE A 179 -4.87 11.53 4.90
CA PHE A 179 -4.78 12.35 3.70
C PHE A 179 -5.74 11.85 2.62
N TYR A 180 -6.57 12.76 2.13
CA TYR A 180 -7.59 12.49 1.12
C TYR A 180 -7.65 13.62 0.08
N GLY A 181 -7.79 13.26 -1.20
CA GLY A 181 -7.99 14.23 -2.28
C GLY A 181 -6.72 15.04 -2.61
N SER A 182 -6.86 16.32 -2.93
CA SER A 182 -5.72 17.20 -3.28
C SER A 182 -5.73 18.43 -2.38
N ASN A 183 -4.55 19.00 -2.15
CA ASN A 183 -4.37 20.30 -1.51
C ASN A 183 -3.19 21.06 -2.17
N GLU A 184 -2.73 22.12 -1.51
CA GLU A 184 -1.61 22.92 -2.00
C GLU A 184 -0.29 22.13 -2.00
N GLU A 185 -0.10 21.17 -1.10
CA GLU A 185 1.12 20.36 -0.98
C GLU A 185 1.13 19.16 -1.95
N TYR A 186 -0.02 18.50 -2.17
CA TYR A 186 -0.13 17.30 -3.00
C TYR A 186 -1.34 17.32 -3.95
N THR A 187 -1.14 16.80 -5.16
CA THR A 187 -2.20 16.52 -6.13
C THR A 187 -2.47 15.02 -6.22
N LEU A 188 -3.71 14.58 -6.01
CA LEU A 188 -4.16 13.22 -6.33
C LEU A 188 -4.14 13.02 -7.86
N MET A 189 -3.31 12.10 -8.32
CA MET A 189 -3.12 11.79 -9.74
C MET A 189 -4.04 10.66 -10.22
N GLY A 190 -4.43 9.79 -9.31
CA GLY A 190 -5.26 8.63 -9.58
C GLY A 190 -5.49 7.84 -8.30
N LYS A 191 -6.50 6.99 -8.33
CA LYS A 191 -6.84 6.10 -7.22
C LYS A 191 -7.16 4.70 -7.72
N ILE A 192 -6.96 3.72 -6.85
CA ILE A 192 -7.46 2.36 -7.00
C ILE A 192 -8.52 2.16 -5.95
N ASP A 193 -9.75 1.90 -6.39
CA ASP A 193 -10.85 1.64 -5.48
C ASP A 193 -10.65 0.30 -4.76
N TYR A 194 -10.98 0.29 -3.47
CA TYR A 194 -10.92 -0.91 -2.66
C TYR A 194 -11.96 -1.92 -3.12
N LYS A 195 -11.49 -3.09 -3.53
CA LYS A 195 -12.33 -4.24 -3.87
C LYS A 195 -11.76 -5.45 -3.12
N PRO A 196 -12.57 -6.21 -2.36
CA PRO A 196 -12.09 -7.45 -1.77
C PRO A 196 -11.48 -8.35 -2.85
N ASN A 197 -10.39 -9.05 -2.53
CA ASN A 197 -9.66 -9.95 -3.43
C ASN A 197 -8.96 -9.25 -4.61
N ARG A 198 -8.61 -7.97 -4.45
CA ARG A 198 -7.84 -7.18 -5.41
C ARG A 198 -6.42 -6.97 -4.90
N LEU A 199 -5.43 -7.26 -5.73
CA LEU A 199 -4.03 -6.95 -5.51
C LEU A 199 -3.66 -5.64 -6.21
N VAL A 200 -2.94 -4.78 -5.53
CA VAL A 200 -2.37 -3.53 -6.08
C VAL A 200 -0.87 -3.59 -5.91
N ILE A 201 -0.14 -3.33 -7.00
CA ILE A 201 1.33 -3.36 -7.01
C ILE A 201 1.86 -2.07 -7.61
N TYR A 202 2.76 -1.41 -6.90
CA TYR A 202 3.39 -0.15 -7.33
C TYR A 202 4.81 -0.06 -6.79
N PRO A 203 5.70 0.76 -7.38
CA PRO A 203 7.07 0.88 -6.88
C PRO A 203 7.04 1.64 -5.55
N GLY A 204 7.90 1.22 -4.62
CA GLY A 204 7.98 1.83 -3.29
C GLY A 204 8.36 3.31 -3.32
N THR A 205 8.90 3.80 -4.44
CA THR A 205 9.23 5.21 -4.66
C THR A 205 8.01 6.09 -4.92
N LEU A 206 6.88 5.53 -5.36
CA LEU A 206 5.69 6.30 -5.76
C LEU A 206 4.97 6.87 -4.53
N LEU A 207 4.74 8.18 -4.52
CA LEU A 207 3.97 8.84 -3.46
C LEU A 207 2.53 8.31 -3.44
N HIS A 208 2.09 7.84 -2.28
CA HIS A 208 0.79 7.22 -2.11
C HIS A 208 0.23 7.40 -0.69
N SER A 209 -1.07 7.11 -0.52
CA SER A 209 -1.75 7.10 0.78
C SER A 209 -2.94 6.15 0.73
N GLY A 210 -3.24 5.50 1.86
CA GLY A 210 -4.51 4.83 2.05
C GLY A 210 -5.64 5.87 2.08
N LEU A 211 -6.65 5.69 1.21
CA LEU A 211 -7.85 6.52 1.24
C LEU A 211 -8.76 5.97 2.34
N ILE A 212 -8.86 6.73 3.42
CA ILE A 212 -9.66 6.40 4.60
C ILE A 212 -10.61 7.56 4.86
N ASP A 213 -11.89 7.24 5.01
CA ASP A 213 -12.90 8.22 5.36
C ASP A 213 -12.78 8.57 6.84
N SER A 214 -12.42 9.81 7.16
CA SER A 214 -12.29 10.28 8.54
C SER A 214 -13.63 10.35 9.30
N SER A 215 -14.77 10.24 8.62
CA SER A 215 -16.09 10.17 9.26
C SER A 215 -16.46 8.77 9.76
N GLN A 216 -15.73 7.74 9.33
CA GLN A 216 -15.98 6.36 9.74
C GLN A 216 -15.17 6.02 11.00
N THR A 217 -15.83 5.38 11.97
CA THR A 217 -15.13 4.75 13.09
C THR A 217 -14.36 3.55 12.56
N LEU A 218 -13.03 3.56 12.70
CA LEU A 218 -12.19 2.45 12.30
C LEU A 218 -12.19 1.36 13.36
N SER A 219 -12.27 0.11 12.92
CA SER A 219 -12.11 -1.07 13.76
C SER A 219 -10.72 -1.65 13.58
N ASP A 220 -10.13 -2.14 14.67
CA ASP A 220 -8.93 -2.97 14.68
C ASP A 220 -9.24 -4.47 14.51
N SER A 221 -10.51 -4.85 14.35
CA SER A 221 -10.94 -6.22 14.09
C SER A 221 -10.63 -6.63 12.65
N PRO A 222 -10.09 -7.83 12.40
CA PRO A 222 -9.90 -8.35 11.04
C PRO A 222 -11.22 -8.63 10.31
N VAL A 223 -12.35 -8.67 11.02
CA VAL A 223 -13.68 -8.90 10.45
C VAL A 223 -14.25 -7.63 9.80
N ASP A 224 -14.13 -6.49 10.50
CA ASP A 224 -14.81 -5.24 10.15
C ASP A 224 -13.86 -4.09 9.79
N GLY A 225 -12.58 -4.20 10.18
CA GLY A 225 -11.57 -3.20 9.92
C GLY A 225 -11.08 -3.18 8.47
N ARG A 226 -10.32 -2.13 8.13
CA ARG A 226 -9.66 -2.00 6.83
C ARG A 226 -8.43 -2.92 6.76
N LEU A 227 -8.70 -4.21 6.61
CA LEU A 227 -7.74 -5.31 6.50
C LEU A 227 -7.02 -5.31 5.15
N THR A 228 -5.69 -5.41 5.19
CA THR A 228 -4.83 -5.56 4.00
C THR A 228 -3.75 -6.59 4.27
N VAL A 229 -3.24 -7.23 3.22
CA VAL A 229 -2.00 -8.01 3.28
C VAL A 229 -0.96 -7.25 2.48
N ASN A 230 0.13 -6.86 3.13
CA ASN A 230 1.17 -6.03 2.56
C ASN A 230 2.45 -6.83 2.48
N VAL A 231 3.00 -7.00 1.27
CA VAL A 231 4.31 -7.61 1.04
C VAL A 231 5.18 -6.57 0.35
N PHE A 232 6.29 -6.21 0.96
CA PHE A 232 7.29 -5.33 0.39
C PHE A 232 8.40 -6.21 -0.17
N ALA A 233 8.73 -6.05 -1.44
CA ALA A 233 9.65 -6.94 -2.11
C ALA A 233 10.52 -6.19 -3.10
N GLY A 234 11.74 -6.67 -3.32
CA GLY A 234 12.61 -6.05 -4.32
C GLY A 234 13.76 -6.93 -4.75
N VAL A 235 14.48 -6.46 -5.77
CA VAL A 235 15.70 -7.11 -6.24
C VAL A 235 16.93 -6.42 -5.62
N SER A 236 17.93 -7.23 -5.26
CA SER A 236 19.24 -6.74 -4.78
C SER A 236 20.19 -6.49 -5.95
#